data_AF-A0A099L8E3-F1
#
_entry.id   AF-A0A099L8E3-F1
#
_cell.length_a   1.000
_cell.length_b   1.000
_cell.length_c   1.000
_cell.angle_alpha   90.00
_cell.angle_beta   90.00
_cell.angle_gamma   90.00
#
_symmetry.space_group_name_H-M   'P 1'
#
loop_
_entity.id
_entity.type
_entity.pdbx_description
1 polymer ?
#
loop_
_entity_poly.entity_id
_entity_poly.type
_entity_poly.pdbx_seq_one_letter_code
_entity_poly.pdbx_strand_id
1 'polypeptide(L)'
;MSVKQTAISEKSALRSLSSKQRPDAAAVDAKAQAEVATKTPGAAKLQLHFGGFSSKGKKPVNQDAFAAFMPKGNDLMAKGAVAAIADGVSSACKAAEAAQLAVTQFIDQYYNTSQTWSTHKSAAKVLTSLNQWLCSQVNGHDSQQQQWLTTFSALIVKSSSGYIFHLGDTRISVYRNGCLERITSDHNRKQGVNNSVLTRALGADVRLKVDVHDVAVQQGDIFLLTCDGVHDYLSSKYIKQTLASISAQASNQQLESLAKQIVDEAIRQGSDDNVSCLLVYISATPNRRTEEIERDLLSKSIPPALKVGMILDGYKVKKIIHASIRSHLYLVEHRDHQEPLILKAPSENFSDDTLYLQGFIREAWVGERIKHSNIMRIKSDTQNSQFLYHLCEYIEGQTLSEWMHDNPSPSVGEVRNIIAQIISALRTFKRQELVHRDLKPDNIMIDKFGQVKLIDYGTVLIASLNENGETLQETVPQGSLNYIAPETLLDLTATSLSDLFSLGVICFEMLTGELPFKPMKTTTITQTSYSDWQYRSIRQFRPEIPLWLDLSLKQCTHADPKLRYQAFSEFAADLNKPNVVAVEEYKKQPLIERNPVQFWQGISALLFIALLISLFN
;
A
#
# COMPACT_ATOMS: atom_id res chain seq x y z
N MET A 1 -32.89 -29.40 41.81
CA MET A 1 -33.04 -30.76 42.36
C MET A 1 -31.65 -31.30 42.66
N SER A 2 -31.44 -31.62 43.92
CA SER A 2 -30.19 -32.14 44.51
C SER A 2 -29.87 -33.55 44.01
N VAL A 3 -28.59 -33.93 43.91
CA VAL A 3 -27.95 -35.00 44.70
C VAL A 3 -26.52 -35.30 44.17
N LYS A 4 -25.53 -34.97 45.02
CA LYS A 4 -24.29 -35.66 45.46
C LYS A 4 -23.49 -36.55 44.47
N GLN A 5 -22.19 -36.31 44.25
CA GLN A 5 -21.02 -36.65 45.10
C GLN A 5 -20.80 -38.15 45.39
N THR A 6 -19.52 -38.58 45.30
CA THR A 6 -18.72 -39.59 46.07
C THR A 6 -17.86 -40.41 45.08
N ALA A 7 -16.53 -40.31 44.93
CA ALA A 7 -15.35 -40.37 45.82
C ALA A 7 -14.89 -41.81 46.21
N ILE A 8 -13.58 -42.06 46.02
CA ILE A 8 -12.68 -43.00 46.75
C ILE A 8 -12.71 -44.48 46.26
N SER A 9 -11.65 -44.98 45.58
CA SER A 9 -10.36 -45.53 46.07
C SER A 9 -10.43 -46.94 46.67
N GLU A 10 -9.81 -47.91 45.99
CA GLU A 10 -9.22 -49.13 46.59
C GLU A 10 -7.88 -49.40 45.86
N LYS A 11 -6.73 -49.20 46.53
CA LYS A 11 -5.91 -50.22 47.22
C LYS A 11 -5.55 -51.41 46.32
N SER A 12 -4.33 -51.47 45.81
CA SER A 12 -3.11 -51.94 46.51
C SER A 12 -2.99 -53.46 46.59
N ALA A 13 -2.01 -53.94 45.83
CA ALA A 13 -1.08 -55.04 46.13
C ALA A 13 -1.58 -56.49 45.95
N LEU A 14 -0.99 -57.15 44.95
CA LEU A 14 -0.42 -58.49 45.13
C LEU A 14 0.85 -58.64 44.28
N ARG A 15 1.90 -59.04 44.97
CA ARG A 15 3.29 -59.24 44.52
C ARG A 15 3.48 -60.59 43.82
N SER A 16 4.65 -60.68 43.17
CA SER A 16 5.45 -61.89 42.85
C SER A 16 5.13 -62.49 41.48
N LEU A 17 6.08 -62.71 40.56
CA LEU A 17 7.42 -63.29 40.70
C LEU A 17 8.40 -62.84 39.57
N SER A 18 9.66 -62.62 39.97
CA SER A 18 10.92 -63.05 39.32
C SER A 18 11.17 -62.68 37.84
N SER A 19 12.00 -61.67 37.56
CA SER A 19 13.48 -61.71 37.42
C SER A 19 14.01 -62.28 36.08
N LYS A 20 14.53 -61.36 35.24
CA LYS A 20 15.75 -61.56 34.43
C LYS A 20 16.27 -60.20 33.95
N GLN A 21 17.57 -60.02 34.13
CA GLN A 21 18.38 -58.81 33.95
C GLN A 21 18.46 -58.36 32.48
N ARG A 22 18.46 -57.03 32.24
CA ARG A 22 19.56 -56.28 31.59
C ARG A 22 19.29 -54.76 31.60
N PRO A 23 20.34 -53.92 31.52
CA PRO A 23 20.38 -52.57 32.06
C PRO A 23 19.96 -51.47 31.08
N ASP A 24 19.38 -50.40 31.64
CA ASP A 24 19.40 -48.99 31.24
C ASP A 24 19.51 -48.65 29.74
N ALA A 25 18.36 -48.70 29.05
CA ALA A 25 18.15 -48.10 27.73
C ALA A 25 17.81 -46.60 27.77
N ALA A 26 18.02 -45.90 28.89
CA ALA A 26 17.62 -44.49 29.06
C ALA A 26 18.77 -43.47 28.97
N ALA A 27 20.01 -43.90 28.75
CA ALA A 27 21.19 -43.01 28.73
C ALA A 27 21.90 -42.91 27.36
N VAL A 28 21.39 -43.58 26.31
CA VAL A 28 21.97 -43.52 24.97
C VAL A 28 21.16 -42.60 24.02
N ASP A 29 19.88 -42.36 24.32
CA ASP A 29 19.03 -41.48 23.49
C ASP A 29 19.18 -39.97 23.78
N ALA A 30 19.81 -39.60 24.90
CA ALA A 30 20.05 -38.19 25.24
C ALA A 30 21.27 -37.58 24.54
N LYS A 31 22.15 -38.40 23.94
CA LYS A 31 23.29 -37.94 23.12
C LYS A 31 23.02 -38.02 21.61
N ALA A 32 22.12 -38.91 21.17
CA ALA A 32 21.70 -39.00 19.78
C ALA A 32 20.71 -37.89 19.36
N GLN A 33 20.01 -37.26 20.31
CA GLN A 33 19.16 -36.08 20.06
C GLN A 33 19.90 -34.73 20.16
N ALA A 34 21.17 -34.73 20.59
CA ALA A 34 22.00 -33.53 20.70
C ALA A 34 22.93 -33.29 19.50
N GLU A 35 23.05 -34.24 18.57
CA GLU A 35 23.85 -34.11 17.33
C GLU A 35 23.02 -34.06 16.04
N VAL A 36 21.69 -34.01 16.14
CA VAL A 36 20.78 -33.65 15.01
C VAL A 36 20.36 -32.17 15.10
N ALA A 37 21.24 -31.32 15.62
CA ALA A 37 21.22 -29.88 15.34
C ALA A 37 21.81 -29.63 13.94
N THR A 38 21.29 -30.33 12.94
CA THR A 38 21.59 -30.08 11.53
C THR A 38 20.90 -28.79 11.11
N LYS A 39 21.70 -27.71 11.04
CA LYS A 39 21.52 -26.52 10.19
C LYS A 39 20.09 -26.33 9.68
N THR A 40 19.26 -25.65 10.46
CA THR A 40 18.06 -25.00 9.94
C THR A 40 18.49 -24.03 8.81
N PRO A 41 17.87 -24.05 7.62
CA PRO A 41 18.26 -23.13 6.55
C PRO A 41 18.02 -21.71 7.03
N GLY A 42 19.07 -20.89 7.10
CA GLY A 42 18.94 -19.49 7.48
C GLY A 42 17.98 -18.75 6.55
N ALA A 43 17.08 -17.95 7.13
CA ALA A 43 16.09 -17.18 6.40
C ALA A 43 16.72 -16.29 5.32
N ALA A 44 16.38 -16.53 4.05
CA ALA A 44 17.02 -15.83 2.95
C ALA A 44 16.44 -14.41 2.78
N LYS A 45 17.29 -13.39 2.93
CA LYS A 45 16.97 -11.99 2.57
C LYS A 45 16.81 -11.89 1.07
N LEU A 46 16.13 -10.87 0.56
CA LEU A 46 16.28 -10.53 -0.86
C LEU A 46 17.78 -10.30 -1.08
N GLN A 47 18.39 -11.21 -1.83
CA GLN A 47 19.81 -11.16 -2.17
C GLN A 47 19.92 -11.15 -3.67
N LEU A 48 20.66 -10.15 -4.13
CA LEU A 48 20.84 -9.83 -5.53
C LEU A 48 22.33 -9.62 -5.76
N HIS A 49 22.80 -10.12 -6.88
CA HIS A 49 24.14 -9.85 -7.37
C HIS A 49 24.03 -9.08 -8.68
N PHE A 50 24.85 -8.04 -8.80
CA PHE A 50 24.92 -7.22 -9.98
C PHE A 50 26.29 -7.42 -10.63
N GLY A 51 26.31 -7.39 -11.96
CA GLY A 51 27.54 -7.24 -12.71
C GLY A 51 27.24 -6.66 -14.07
N GLY A 52 27.98 -5.61 -14.44
CA GLY A 52 27.76 -4.91 -15.69
C GLY A 52 29.08 -4.44 -16.28
N PHE A 53 29.08 -4.28 -17.60
CA PHE A 53 30.21 -3.75 -18.35
C PHE A 53 29.68 -2.85 -19.47
N SER A 54 30.34 -1.72 -19.67
CA SER A 54 30.00 -0.76 -20.72
C SER A 54 31.28 -0.28 -21.39
N SER A 55 31.26 -0.17 -22.71
CA SER A 55 32.39 0.28 -23.52
C SER A 55 31.90 1.20 -24.63
N LYS A 56 32.74 2.19 -24.94
CA LYS A 56 32.51 3.10 -26.06
C LYS A 56 32.50 2.40 -27.42
N GLY A 57 32.98 1.16 -27.51
CA GLY A 57 33.09 0.41 -28.76
C GLY A 57 33.99 1.16 -29.75
N LYS A 58 33.47 1.40 -30.96
CA LYS A 58 34.16 2.17 -32.02
C LYS A 58 33.95 3.68 -31.91
N LYS A 59 33.01 4.15 -31.08
CA LYS A 59 32.71 5.57 -30.91
C LYS A 59 33.79 6.27 -30.05
N PRO A 60 33.96 7.60 -30.21
CA PRO A 60 34.95 8.36 -29.45
C PRO A 60 34.60 8.47 -27.95
N VAL A 61 33.30 8.49 -27.63
CA VAL A 61 32.74 8.67 -26.28
C VAL A 61 31.74 7.54 -26.02
N ASN A 62 31.65 7.11 -24.76
CA ASN A 62 30.61 6.22 -24.30
C ASN A 62 29.38 7.04 -23.90
N GLN A 63 28.26 6.88 -24.62
CA GLN A 63 27.00 7.57 -24.37
C GLN A 63 26.03 6.72 -23.56
N ASP A 64 26.39 5.47 -23.27
CA ASP A 64 25.62 4.59 -22.41
C ASP A 64 25.96 4.79 -20.93
N ALA A 65 24.97 4.59 -20.07
CA ALA A 65 25.16 4.54 -18.64
C ALA A 65 24.33 3.41 -18.02
N PHE A 66 24.87 2.78 -16.99
CA PHE A 66 24.10 1.86 -16.16
C PHE A 66 24.50 2.03 -14.69
N ALA A 67 23.59 1.69 -13.80
CA ALA A 67 23.86 1.63 -12.37
C ALA A 67 22.92 0.64 -11.70
N ALA A 68 23.39 0.05 -10.61
CA ALA A 68 22.58 -0.79 -9.76
C ALA A 68 22.87 -0.47 -8.29
N PHE A 69 21.82 -0.50 -7.47
CA PHE A 69 21.93 -0.22 -6.06
C PHE A 69 20.97 -1.10 -5.24
N MET A 70 21.50 -1.72 -4.20
CA MET A 70 20.74 -2.49 -3.22
C MET A 70 20.94 -1.84 -1.83
N PRO A 71 19.90 -1.23 -1.25
CA PRO A 71 19.96 -0.66 0.08
C PRO A 71 20.04 -1.74 1.17
N LYS A 72 20.27 -1.32 2.41
CA LYS A 72 20.24 -2.19 3.59
C LYS A 72 19.08 -1.79 4.52
N GLY A 73 18.62 -2.72 5.36
CA GLY A 73 17.61 -2.43 6.39
C GLY A 73 16.22 -2.16 5.82
N ASN A 74 15.52 -1.17 6.40
CA ASN A 74 14.12 -0.86 6.09
C ASN A 74 13.89 -0.41 4.63
N ASP A 75 14.86 0.26 4.01
CA ASP A 75 14.71 0.73 2.63
C ASP A 75 14.68 -0.44 1.63
N LEU A 76 15.38 -1.56 1.92
CA LEU A 76 15.28 -2.77 1.10
C LEU A 76 13.87 -3.38 1.15
N MET A 77 13.20 -3.33 2.31
CA MET A 77 11.83 -3.82 2.45
C MET A 77 10.82 -2.89 1.75
N ALA A 78 10.97 -1.58 1.95
CA ALA A 78 10.02 -0.59 1.44
C ALA A 78 10.18 -0.30 -0.07
N LYS A 79 11.41 -0.34 -0.59
CA LYS A 79 11.77 0.12 -1.95
C LYS A 79 12.46 -0.94 -2.80
N GLY A 80 12.90 -2.05 -2.23
CA GLY A 80 13.60 -3.09 -2.98
C GLY A 80 14.97 -2.63 -3.48
N ALA A 81 15.45 -3.27 -4.54
CA ALA A 81 16.72 -2.96 -5.18
C ALA A 81 16.50 -2.55 -6.65
N VAL A 82 17.33 -1.65 -7.15
CA VAL A 82 17.15 -1.02 -8.47
C VAL A 82 18.35 -1.32 -9.36
N ALA A 83 18.10 -1.66 -10.61
CA ALA A 83 19.08 -1.75 -11.68
C ALA A 83 18.54 -0.98 -12.89
N ALA A 84 19.32 -0.04 -13.43
CA ALA A 84 18.90 0.80 -14.54
C ALA A 84 19.99 0.92 -15.60
N ILE A 85 19.58 1.00 -16.86
CA ILE A 85 20.41 1.24 -18.04
C ILE A 85 19.77 2.34 -18.88
N ALA A 86 20.61 3.18 -19.49
CA ALA A 86 20.22 4.23 -20.39
C ALA A 86 21.23 4.30 -21.54
N ASP A 87 20.71 4.58 -22.73
CA ASP A 87 21.48 4.76 -23.96
C ASP A 87 21.24 6.19 -24.46
N GLY A 88 22.31 6.93 -24.69
CA GLY A 88 22.26 8.31 -25.15
C GLY A 88 21.93 8.39 -26.64
N VAL A 89 20.89 9.14 -27.02
CA VAL A 89 20.52 9.26 -28.43
C VAL A 89 21.61 10.01 -29.20
N SER A 90 22.25 9.36 -30.17
CA SER A 90 23.44 9.89 -30.87
C SER A 90 23.24 11.24 -31.57
N SER A 91 22.01 11.62 -31.93
CA SER A 91 21.70 12.94 -32.50
C SER A 91 21.73 14.08 -31.48
N ALA A 92 21.71 13.76 -30.18
CA ALA A 92 21.67 14.74 -29.11
C ALA A 92 23.09 15.15 -28.67
N CYS A 93 23.33 16.45 -28.55
CA CYS A 93 24.65 16.99 -28.18
C CYS A 93 25.06 16.68 -26.74
N LYS A 94 24.11 16.33 -25.87
CA LYS A 94 24.32 15.99 -24.44
C LYS A 94 23.86 14.58 -24.10
N ALA A 95 23.95 13.67 -25.06
CA ALA A 95 23.48 12.28 -24.94
C ALA A 95 24.12 11.52 -23.77
N ALA A 96 25.45 11.62 -23.59
CA ALA A 96 26.17 10.92 -22.53
C ALA A 96 25.80 11.46 -21.14
N GLU A 97 25.73 12.80 -21.00
CA GLU A 97 25.32 13.44 -19.75
C GLU A 97 23.86 13.13 -19.42
N ALA A 98 22.97 13.07 -20.42
CA ALA A 98 21.58 12.71 -20.25
C ALA A 98 21.42 11.27 -19.74
N ALA A 99 22.12 10.29 -20.34
CA ALA A 99 22.07 8.89 -19.92
C ALA A 99 22.59 8.71 -18.49
N GLN A 100 23.75 9.30 -18.17
CA GLN A 100 24.34 9.24 -16.84
C GLN A 100 23.42 9.88 -15.78
N LEU A 101 22.87 11.06 -16.07
CA LEU A 101 21.97 11.75 -15.16
C LEU A 101 20.68 10.97 -14.96
N ALA A 102 20.08 10.43 -16.03
CA ALA A 102 18.84 9.68 -15.96
C ALA A 102 18.96 8.49 -15.01
N VAL A 103 20.04 7.71 -15.11
CA VAL A 103 20.26 6.53 -14.26
C VAL A 103 20.61 6.91 -12.82
N THR A 104 21.53 7.85 -12.63
CA THR A 104 21.98 8.23 -11.27
C THR A 104 20.89 8.93 -10.48
N GLN A 105 20.22 9.93 -11.08
CA GLN A 105 19.16 10.67 -10.40
C GLN A 105 17.90 9.82 -10.22
N PHE A 106 17.59 8.89 -11.13
CA PHE A 106 16.46 7.99 -10.93
C PHE A 106 16.64 7.18 -9.66
N ILE A 107 17.80 6.54 -9.48
CA ILE A 107 18.11 5.73 -8.30
C ILE A 107 18.06 6.60 -7.04
N ASP A 108 18.75 7.74 -7.03
CA ASP A 108 18.81 8.62 -5.86
C ASP A 108 17.42 9.16 -5.45
N GLN A 109 16.66 9.70 -6.40
CA GLN A 109 15.33 10.25 -6.12
C GLN A 109 14.33 9.15 -5.76
N TYR A 110 14.44 7.95 -6.33
CA TYR A 110 13.56 6.83 -6.02
C TYR A 110 13.62 6.44 -4.55
N TYR A 111 14.82 6.30 -3.96
CA TYR A 111 14.95 5.97 -2.54
C TYR A 111 14.55 7.11 -1.60
N ASN A 112 14.60 8.36 -2.08
CA ASN A 112 14.10 9.53 -1.35
C ASN A 112 12.57 9.72 -1.44
N THR A 113 11.85 8.91 -2.22
CA THR A 113 10.38 8.93 -2.23
C THR A 113 9.78 8.32 -0.97
N SER A 114 8.53 8.66 -0.65
CA SER A 114 7.85 8.13 0.54
C SER A 114 7.82 6.60 0.59
N GLN A 115 8.20 6.00 1.72
CA GLN A 115 8.19 4.55 1.95
C GLN A 115 6.79 3.91 1.86
N THR A 116 5.71 4.72 1.96
CA THR A 116 4.33 4.23 1.84
C THR A 116 3.87 4.08 0.38
N TRP A 117 4.55 4.76 -0.56
CA TRP A 117 4.19 4.72 -1.97
C TRP A 117 4.58 3.38 -2.60
N SER A 118 3.68 2.90 -3.46
CA SER A 118 3.91 1.84 -4.42
C SER A 118 5.18 2.06 -5.23
N THR A 119 5.74 0.97 -5.72
CA THR A 119 6.89 0.99 -6.63
C THR A 119 6.54 1.75 -7.90
N HIS A 120 5.35 1.50 -8.45
CA HIS A 120 4.76 2.20 -9.59
C HIS A 120 4.73 3.71 -9.42
N LYS A 121 4.10 4.22 -8.35
CA LYS A 121 4.00 5.67 -8.12
C LYS A 121 5.35 6.32 -7.90
N SER A 122 6.22 5.66 -7.13
CA SER A 122 7.57 6.17 -6.82
C SER A 122 8.37 6.36 -8.10
N ALA A 123 8.47 5.32 -8.93
CA ALA A 123 9.20 5.38 -10.19
C ALA A 123 8.56 6.35 -11.20
N ALA A 124 7.23 6.30 -11.37
CA ALA A 124 6.52 7.18 -12.30
C ALA A 124 6.70 8.67 -11.94
N LYS A 125 6.66 9.01 -10.64
CA LYS A 125 6.85 10.38 -10.17
C LYS A 125 8.26 10.88 -10.46
N VAL A 126 9.27 10.05 -10.18
CA VAL A 126 10.68 10.36 -10.45
C VAL A 126 10.92 10.53 -11.96
N LEU A 127 10.45 9.58 -12.79
CA LEU A 127 10.59 9.66 -14.25
C LEU A 127 9.92 10.90 -14.83
N THR A 128 8.73 11.26 -14.34
CA THR A 128 8.04 12.47 -14.78
C THR A 128 8.85 13.72 -14.43
N SER A 129 9.39 13.80 -13.22
CA SER A 129 10.21 14.94 -12.78
C SER A 129 11.54 15.03 -13.54
N LEU A 130 12.21 13.90 -13.79
CA LEU A 130 13.43 13.83 -14.60
C LEU A 130 13.17 14.26 -16.05
N ASN A 131 12.10 13.76 -16.65
CA ASN A 131 11.72 14.12 -18.01
C ASN A 131 11.42 15.63 -18.14
N GLN A 132 10.67 16.19 -17.19
CA GLN A 132 10.39 17.64 -17.17
C GLN A 132 11.68 18.46 -17.06
N TRP A 133 12.63 18.03 -16.23
CA TRP A 133 13.92 18.69 -16.12
C TRP A 133 14.70 18.62 -17.44
N LEU A 134 14.83 17.44 -18.05
CA LEU A 134 15.51 17.25 -19.34
C LEU A 134 14.88 18.10 -20.46
N CYS A 135 13.54 18.10 -20.56
CA CYS A 135 12.82 18.95 -21.51
C CYS A 135 13.06 20.45 -21.26
N SER A 136 13.17 20.88 -20.00
CA SER A 136 13.36 22.30 -19.66
C SER A 136 14.73 22.84 -20.10
N GLN A 137 15.77 21.98 -20.13
CA GLN A 137 17.11 22.36 -20.59
C GLN A 137 17.17 22.66 -22.09
N VAL A 138 16.17 22.20 -22.86
CA VAL A 138 16.08 22.45 -24.31
C VAL A 138 15.62 23.89 -24.62
N ASN A 139 15.00 24.60 -23.65
CA ASN A 139 14.38 25.92 -23.85
C ASN A 139 15.25 27.13 -23.42
N GLY A 140 16.57 26.96 -23.29
CA GLY A 140 17.50 28.05 -23.00
C GLY A 140 17.75 28.98 -24.20
N HIS A 141 17.77 30.29 -23.96
CA HIS A 141 17.80 31.40 -24.93
C HIS A 141 19.05 31.53 -25.83
N ASP A 142 19.94 30.54 -25.88
CA ASP A 142 21.20 30.61 -26.62
C ASP A 142 21.24 29.70 -27.85
N SER A 143 21.89 30.20 -28.90
CA SER A 143 21.87 29.77 -30.31
C SER A 143 22.37 28.33 -30.61
N GLN A 144 22.56 27.48 -29.61
CA GLN A 144 22.83 26.05 -29.75
C GLN A 144 21.87 25.28 -28.83
N GLN A 145 20.77 24.78 -29.39
CA GLN A 145 19.81 23.95 -28.68
C GLN A 145 20.52 22.73 -28.06
N GLN A 146 20.68 22.73 -26.74
CA GLN A 146 21.23 21.57 -26.05
C GLN A 146 20.15 20.50 -25.94
N GLN A 147 20.19 19.51 -26.82
CA GLN A 147 19.26 18.38 -26.79
C GLN A 147 19.75 17.35 -25.75
N TRP A 148 18.91 17.07 -24.77
CA TRP A 148 19.13 16.07 -23.70
C TRP A 148 18.17 14.91 -23.91
N LEU A 149 18.58 13.92 -24.71
CA LEU A 149 17.73 12.78 -25.09
C LEU A 149 18.42 11.46 -24.75
N THR A 150 17.69 10.57 -24.09
CA THR A 150 18.20 9.23 -23.73
C THR A 150 17.07 8.22 -23.63
N THR A 151 17.37 6.96 -23.92
CA THR A 151 16.53 5.82 -23.58
C THR A 151 16.64 5.53 -22.08
N PHE A 152 15.69 4.78 -21.53
CA PHE A 152 15.73 4.41 -20.12
C PHE A 152 15.00 3.11 -19.87
N SER A 153 15.70 2.17 -19.26
CA SER A 153 15.14 0.89 -18.83
C SER A 153 15.60 0.61 -17.39
N ALA A 154 14.64 0.46 -16.48
CA ALA A 154 14.91 0.11 -15.10
C ALA A 154 14.15 -1.14 -14.66
N LEU A 155 14.82 -1.98 -13.89
CA LEU A 155 14.27 -3.10 -13.15
C LEU A 155 14.36 -2.77 -11.66
N ILE A 156 13.22 -2.85 -10.97
CA ILE A 156 13.14 -2.75 -9.52
C ILE A 156 12.69 -4.10 -8.98
N VAL A 157 13.54 -4.78 -8.22
CA VAL A 157 13.20 -6.07 -7.59
C VAL A 157 12.85 -5.81 -6.13
N LYS A 158 11.62 -6.17 -5.75
CA LYS A 158 11.09 -5.98 -4.41
C LYS A 158 10.31 -7.23 -3.99
N SER A 159 10.69 -7.81 -2.85
CA SER A 159 10.17 -9.11 -2.39
C SER A 159 10.34 -10.19 -3.47
N SER A 160 9.26 -10.81 -3.95
CA SER A 160 9.22 -11.78 -5.05
C SER A 160 8.67 -11.19 -6.36
N SER A 161 8.68 -9.86 -6.50
CA SER A 161 8.14 -9.15 -7.66
C SER A 161 9.22 -8.28 -8.30
N GLY A 162 9.17 -8.16 -9.62
CA GLY A 162 10.01 -7.29 -10.43
C GLY A 162 9.14 -6.29 -11.17
N TYR A 163 9.49 -5.01 -11.07
CA TYR A 163 8.80 -3.90 -11.71
C TYR A 163 9.73 -3.31 -12.77
N ILE A 164 9.31 -3.36 -14.03
CA ILE A 164 10.12 -2.90 -15.17
C ILE A 164 9.52 -1.62 -15.73
N PHE A 165 10.32 -0.57 -15.81
CA PHE A 165 9.96 0.71 -16.44
C PHE A 165 10.82 0.91 -17.68
N HIS A 166 10.20 1.06 -18.84
CA HIS A 166 10.90 1.04 -20.12
C HIS A 166 10.48 2.16 -21.08
N LEU A 167 11.49 2.80 -21.68
CA LEU A 167 11.42 3.87 -22.66
C LEU A 167 12.58 3.74 -23.67
N GLY A 168 12.27 3.49 -24.95
CA GLY A 168 13.26 3.54 -26.02
C GLY A 168 13.51 2.15 -26.57
N ASP A 169 14.75 1.83 -26.90
CA ASP A 169 15.17 0.55 -27.49
C ASP A 169 16.19 -0.21 -26.65
N THR A 170 16.49 0.23 -25.43
CA THR A 170 17.17 -0.63 -24.44
C THR A 170 16.27 -1.81 -24.05
N ARG A 171 16.81 -3.03 -23.99
CA ARG A 171 16.02 -4.24 -23.77
C ARG A 171 16.23 -4.82 -22.37
N ILE A 172 15.14 -5.27 -21.75
CA ILE A 172 15.18 -6.13 -20.56
C ILE A 172 14.64 -7.51 -20.92
N SER A 173 15.41 -8.54 -20.64
CA SER A 173 15.05 -9.96 -20.81
C SER A 173 15.26 -10.72 -19.51
N VAL A 174 14.47 -11.76 -19.28
CA VAL A 174 14.64 -12.70 -18.15
C VAL A 174 15.10 -14.04 -18.67
N TYR A 175 16.12 -14.60 -18.04
CA TYR A 175 16.56 -15.98 -18.25
C TYR A 175 16.11 -16.83 -17.06
N ARG A 176 15.25 -17.80 -17.33
CA ARG A 176 14.67 -18.73 -16.34
C ARG A 176 14.63 -20.13 -16.93
N ASN A 177 15.15 -21.12 -16.20
CA ASN A 177 15.07 -22.54 -16.55
C ASN A 177 15.52 -22.86 -17.99
N GLY A 178 16.60 -22.22 -18.47
CA GLY A 178 17.11 -22.42 -19.83
C GLY A 178 16.41 -21.62 -20.92
N CYS A 179 15.31 -20.92 -20.61
CA CYS A 179 14.60 -20.04 -21.53
C CYS A 179 15.04 -18.58 -21.32
N LEU A 180 15.26 -17.85 -22.41
CA LEU A 180 15.47 -16.40 -22.40
C LEU A 180 14.23 -15.78 -23.03
N GLU A 181 13.49 -15.03 -22.23
CA GLU A 181 12.26 -14.35 -22.62
C GLU A 181 12.50 -12.84 -22.60
N ARG A 182 12.12 -12.17 -23.68
CA ARG A 182 12.21 -10.72 -23.81
C ARG A 182 10.95 -10.10 -23.20
N ILE A 183 11.11 -9.17 -22.25
CA ILE A 183 9.98 -8.53 -21.55
C ILE A 183 9.61 -7.21 -22.21
N THR A 184 10.59 -6.35 -22.52
CA THR A 184 10.31 -5.01 -23.08
C THR A 184 10.14 -5.03 -24.60
N SER A 185 9.38 -4.08 -25.15
CA SER A 185 9.16 -3.90 -26.59
C SER A 185 9.83 -2.61 -27.08
N ASP A 186 10.56 -2.66 -28.21
CA ASP A 186 11.34 -1.51 -28.67
C ASP A 186 10.43 -0.39 -29.16
N HIS A 187 10.73 0.84 -28.75
CA HIS A 187 10.01 2.04 -29.17
C HIS A 187 10.68 2.73 -30.36
N ASN A 188 10.97 1.99 -31.44
CA ASN A 188 11.55 2.56 -32.65
C ASN A 188 10.64 2.38 -33.88
N ARG A 189 10.79 3.27 -34.87
CA ARG A 189 10.13 3.20 -36.17
C ARG A 189 11.18 3.14 -37.25
N LYS A 190 11.14 2.10 -38.10
CA LYS A 190 12.03 1.99 -39.25
C LYS A 190 11.61 2.99 -40.33
N GLN A 191 12.49 3.94 -40.67
CA GLN A 191 12.43 4.79 -41.84
C GLN A 191 13.48 4.32 -42.85
N GLY A 192 13.05 3.52 -43.84
CA GLY A 192 13.95 2.97 -44.86
C GLY A 192 14.69 1.70 -44.41
N VAL A 193 15.75 1.33 -45.15
CA VAL A 193 16.44 0.05 -45.01
C VAL A 193 17.36 0.02 -43.78
N ASN A 194 17.93 1.16 -43.36
CA ASN A 194 18.96 1.23 -42.32
C ASN A 194 18.72 2.25 -41.19
N ASN A 195 17.64 3.06 -41.19
CA ASN A 195 17.44 4.07 -40.13
C ASN A 195 16.23 3.72 -39.25
N SER A 196 16.48 3.51 -37.96
CA SER A 196 15.47 3.48 -36.90
C SER A 196 15.39 4.85 -36.23
N VAL A 197 14.18 5.39 -36.07
CA VAL A 197 13.94 6.62 -35.31
C VAL A 197 13.22 6.25 -34.02
N LEU A 198 13.75 6.69 -32.88
CA LEU A 198 13.11 6.53 -31.58
C LEU A 198 11.78 7.27 -31.54
N THR A 199 10.72 6.55 -31.20
CA THR A 199 9.36 7.08 -31.01
C THR A 199 9.11 7.53 -29.57
N ARG A 200 9.93 7.06 -28.62
CA ARG A 200 9.87 7.45 -27.20
C ARG A 200 11.28 7.50 -26.62
N ALA A 201 11.58 8.59 -25.92
CA ALA A 201 12.82 8.78 -25.17
C ALA A 201 12.56 9.78 -24.03
N LEU A 202 13.38 9.75 -22.98
CA LEU A 202 13.40 10.80 -21.97
C LEU A 202 13.89 12.11 -22.59
N GLY A 203 13.24 13.21 -22.25
CA GLY A 203 13.52 14.54 -22.78
C GLY A 203 12.84 14.86 -24.11
N ALA A 204 12.20 13.88 -24.77
CA ALA A 204 11.63 14.05 -26.12
C ALA A 204 10.24 14.72 -26.12
N ASP A 205 9.40 14.44 -25.12
CA ASP A 205 8.04 14.99 -25.01
C ASP A 205 7.76 15.40 -23.56
N VAL A 206 6.99 16.48 -23.37
CA VAL A 206 6.52 16.94 -22.06
C VAL A 206 5.63 15.89 -21.39
N ARG A 207 4.85 15.14 -22.17
CA ARG A 207 4.00 14.06 -21.67
C ARG A 207 4.68 12.71 -21.85
N LEU A 208 5.35 12.26 -20.80
CA LEU A 208 6.04 10.98 -20.79
C LEU A 208 5.06 9.80 -20.78
N LYS A 209 5.21 8.87 -21.73
CA LYS A 209 4.52 7.57 -21.73
C LYS A 209 5.53 6.45 -21.49
N VAL A 210 5.54 5.96 -20.24
CA VAL A 210 6.40 4.87 -19.79
C VAL A 210 5.66 3.54 -19.94
N ASP A 211 6.33 2.53 -20.50
CA ASP A 211 5.79 1.17 -20.49
C ASP A 211 6.19 0.50 -19.16
N VAL A 212 5.21 -0.08 -18.48
CA VAL A 212 5.41 -0.72 -17.17
C VAL A 212 4.99 -2.18 -17.21
N HIS A 213 5.84 -3.07 -16.71
CA HIS A 213 5.60 -4.50 -16.65
C HIS A 213 5.86 -5.05 -15.25
N ASP A 214 4.92 -5.82 -14.73
CA ASP A 214 5.05 -6.52 -13.45
C ASP A 214 5.35 -7.99 -13.72
N VAL A 215 6.45 -8.49 -13.16
CA VAL A 215 6.91 -9.87 -13.36
C VAL A 215 7.15 -10.55 -12.03
N ALA A 216 6.76 -11.83 -11.91
CA ALA A 216 7.11 -12.64 -10.76
C ALA A 216 8.62 -12.97 -10.81
N VAL A 217 9.29 -12.90 -9.66
CA VAL A 217 10.72 -13.14 -9.51
C VAL A 217 10.96 -14.40 -8.67
N GLN A 218 11.85 -15.26 -9.14
CA GLN A 218 12.21 -16.52 -8.52
C GLN A 218 13.70 -16.60 -8.26
N GLN A 219 14.09 -17.38 -7.25
CA GLN A 219 15.49 -17.71 -7.02
C GLN A 219 16.08 -18.37 -8.29
N GLY A 220 17.25 -17.91 -8.70
CA GLY A 220 17.95 -18.39 -9.88
C GLY A 220 17.64 -17.62 -11.17
N ASP A 221 16.67 -16.72 -11.17
CA ASP A 221 16.40 -15.85 -12.31
C ASP A 221 17.61 -14.95 -12.61
N ILE A 222 17.86 -14.71 -13.89
CA ILE A 222 18.85 -13.73 -14.35
C ILE A 222 18.16 -12.72 -15.25
N PHE A 223 18.13 -11.46 -14.83
CA PHE A 223 17.70 -10.38 -15.69
C PHE A 223 18.89 -9.81 -16.46
N LEU A 224 18.70 -9.65 -17.76
CA LEU A 224 19.66 -9.11 -18.71
C LEU A 224 19.13 -7.78 -19.25
N LEU A 225 19.88 -6.71 -19.01
CA LEU A 225 19.61 -5.36 -19.52
C LEU A 225 20.70 -5.01 -20.55
N THR A 226 20.31 -4.67 -21.79
CA THR A 226 21.27 -4.40 -22.88
C THR A 226 20.85 -3.21 -23.76
N CYS A 227 21.84 -2.53 -24.34
CA CYS A 227 21.64 -1.58 -25.45
C CYS A 227 21.65 -2.28 -26.82
N ASP A 228 21.25 -1.55 -27.86
CA ASP A 228 21.13 -2.03 -29.25
C ASP A 228 22.46 -2.52 -29.82
N GLY A 229 23.55 -1.87 -29.47
CA GLY A 229 24.91 -2.27 -29.83
C GLY A 229 25.28 -3.69 -29.39
N VAL A 230 24.56 -4.27 -28.42
CA VAL A 230 24.73 -5.67 -27.99
C VAL A 230 23.66 -6.57 -28.63
N HIS A 231 22.38 -6.24 -28.47
CA HIS A 231 21.30 -7.18 -28.77
C HIS A 231 20.88 -7.24 -30.25
N ASP A 232 21.32 -6.30 -31.08
CA ASP A 232 21.14 -6.39 -32.54
C ASP A 232 22.28 -7.17 -33.22
N TYR A 233 23.43 -7.30 -32.57
CA TYR A 233 24.61 -8.00 -33.09
C TYR A 233 24.78 -9.42 -32.56
N LEU A 234 24.18 -9.76 -31.42
CA LEU A 234 24.28 -11.09 -30.81
C LEU A 234 22.99 -11.89 -30.95
N SER A 235 23.12 -13.17 -31.34
CA SER A 235 21.99 -14.08 -31.36
C SER A 235 21.53 -14.47 -29.95
N SER A 236 20.21 -14.64 -29.76
CA SER A 236 19.66 -15.13 -28.49
C SER A 236 20.22 -16.49 -28.07
N LYS A 237 20.70 -17.31 -29.02
CA LYS A 237 21.33 -18.60 -28.74
C LYS A 237 22.67 -18.44 -28.02
N TYR A 238 23.51 -17.50 -28.47
CA TYR A 238 24.79 -17.20 -27.83
C TYR A 238 24.58 -16.68 -26.40
N ILE A 239 23.68 -15.71 -26.24
CA ILE A 239 23.34 -15.14 -24.93
C ILE A 239 22.87 -16.24 -23.96
N LYS A 240 21.98 -17.13 -24.41
CA LYS A 240 21.52 -18.29 -23.60
C LYS A 240 22.68 -19.19 -23.15
N GLN A 241 23.65 -19.47 -24.03
CA GLN A 241 24.80 -20.31 -23.72
C GLN A 241 25.71 -19.64 -22.67
N THR A 242 25.94 -18.34 -22.80
CA THR A 242 26.75 -17.58 -21.83
C THR A 242 26.06 -17.52 -20.47
N LEU A 243 24.75 -17.24 -20.42
CA LEU A 243 24.00 -17.20 -19.15
C LEU A 243 23.88 -18.58 -18.48
N ALA A 244 23.84 -19.67 -19.25
CA ALA A 244 23.83 -21.03 -18.71
C ALA A 244 25.11 -21.41 -17.94
N SER A 245 26.21 -20.67 -18.13
CA SER A 245 27.47 -20.89 -17.40
C SER A 245 27.50 -20.30 -15.99
N ILE A 246 26.46 -19.55 -15.60
CA ILE A 246 26.34 -18.94 -14.27
C ILE A 246 26.14 -20.05 -13.23
N SER A 247 26.99 -20.05 -12.21
CA SER A 247 26.89 -21.00 -11.10
C SER A 247 25.73 -20.64 -10.17
N ALA A 248 25.22 -21.62 -9.42
CA ALA A 248 24.18 -21.38 -8.41
C ALA A 248 24.61 -20.46 -7.25
N GLN A 249 25.90 -20.09 -7.17
CA GLN A 249 26.47 -19.15 -6.19
C GLN A 249 27.19 -18.01 -6.92
N ALA A 250 26.51 -17.38 -7.87
CA ALA A 250 27.10 -16.32 -8.68
C ALA A 250 27.58 -15.14 -7.80
N SER A 251 28.84 -14.73 -7.99
CA SER A 251 29.39 -13.53 -7.38
C SER A 251 29.27 -12.33 -8.33
N ASN A 252 29.33 -11.11 -7.79
CA ASN A 252 29.34 -9.88 -8.62
C ASN A 252 30.47 -9.90 -9.66
N GLN A 253 31.66 -10.41 -9.29
CA GLN A 253 32.81 -10.52 -10.21
C GLN A 253 32.56 -11.52 -11.36
N GLN A 254 31.87 -12.63 -11.10
CA GLN A 254 31.49 -13.58 -12.15
C GLN A 254 30.53 -12.92 -13.14
N LEU A 255 29.53 -12.18 -12.63
CA LEU A 255 28.57 -11.46 -13.47
C LEU A 255 29.24 -10.36 -14.30
N GLU A 256 30.15 -9.57 -13.72
CA GLU A 256 30.92 -8.56 -14.45
C GLU A 256 31.77 -9.18 -15.56
N SER A 257 32.43 -10.31 -15.28
CA SER A 257 33.25 -11.03 -16.27
C SER A 257 32.39 -11.55 -17.44
N LEU A 258 31.18 -12.05 -17.14
CA LEU A 258 30.24 -12.50 -18.17
C LEU A 258 29.64 -11.34 -18.96
N ALA A 259 29.28 -10.24 -18.31
CA ALA A 259 28.83 -9.02 -18.98
C ALA A 259 29.91 -8.50 -19.94
N LYS A 260 31.18 -8.50 -19.50
CA LYS A 260 32.32 -8.17 -20.35
C LYS A 260 32.48 -9.13 -21.53
N GLN A 261 32.33 -10.43 -21.32
CA GLN A 261 32.39 -11.42 -22.41
C GLN A 261 31.30 -11.17 -23.47
N ILE A 262 30.07 -10.85 -23.06
CA ILE A 262 28.97 -10.51 -23.96
C ILE A 262 29.32 -9.26 -24.77
N VAL A 263 29.82 -8.22 -24.12
CA VAL A 263 30.22 -6.96 -24.77
C VAL A 263 31.40 -7.18 -25.75
N ASP A 264 32.43 -7.91 -25.34
CA ASP A 264 33.60 -8.20 -26.17
C ASP A 264 33.22 -9.03 -27.42
N GLU A 265 32.24 -9.93 -27.30
CA GLU A 265 31.70 -10.66 -28.46
C GLU A 265 30.93 -9.74 -29.40
N ALA A 266 30.09 -8.82 -28.89
CA ALA A 266 29.34 -7.88 -29.73
C ALA A 266 30.30 -6.99 -30.54
N ILE A 267 31.39 -6.52 -29.92
CA ILE A 267 32.45 -5.77 -30.62
C ILE A 267 33.10 -6.63 -31.71
N ARG A 268 33.38 -7.92 -31.42
CA ARG A 268 33.98 -8.85 -32.39
C ARG A 268 33.08 -9.16 -33.57
N GLN A 269 31.76 -9.25 -33.36
CA GLN A 269 30.75 -9.41 -34.41
C GLN A 269 30.53 -8.15 -35.24
N GLY A 270 31.22 -7.05 -34.90
CA GLY A 270 31.31 -5.87 -35.74
C GLY A 270 30.47 -4.68 -35.29
N SER A 271 29.92 -4.69 -34.06
CA SER A 271 29.15 -3.57 -33.51
C SER A 271 29.85 -2.21 -33.73
N ASP A 272 29.08 -1.22 -34.17
CA ASP A 272 29.50 0.14 -34.48
C ASP A 272 28.98 1.18 -33.47
N ASP A 273 28.17 0.75 -32.50
CA ASP A 273 27.63 1.58 -31.43
C ASP A 273 28.38 1.38 -30.08
N ASN A 274 27.95 2.10 -29.05
CA ASN A 274 28.24 1.83 -27.67
C ASN A 274 27.63 0.49 -27.26
N VAL A 275 28.30 -0.20 -26.35
CA VAL A 275 27.98 -1.58 -26.00
C VAL A 275 27.96 -1.73 -24.49
N SER A 276 26.77 -1.99 -23.96
CA SER A 276 26.49 -2.04 -22.54
C SER A 276 25.61 -3.23 -22.20
N CYS A 277 26.00 -3.93 -21.14
CA CYS A 277 25.31 -5.10 -20.61
C CYS A 277 25.32 -5.02 -19.09
N LEU A 278 24.15 -5.16 -18.47
CA LEU A 278 23.97 -5.27 -17.03
C LEU A 278 23.19 -6.55 -16.70
N LEU A 279 23.78 -7.37 -15.84
CA LEU A 279 23.21 -8.61 -15.34
C LEU A 279 22.76 -8.44 -13.88
N VAL A 280 21.57 -8.94 -13.58
CA VAL A 280 21.02 -9.01 -12.22
C VAL A 280 20.67 -10.46 -11.92
N TYR A 281 21.40 -11.09 -11.01
CA TYR A 281 21.13 -12.45 -10.57
C TYR A 281 20.36 -12.44 -9.25
N ILE A 282 19.26 -13.21 -9.21
CA ILE A 282 18.45 -13.39 -8.03
C ILE A 282 18.97 -14.58 -7.22
N SER A 283 19.87 -14.33 -6.26
CA SER A 283 20.44 -15.42 -5.44
C SER A 283 19.47 -15.94 -4.39
N ALA A 284 18.62 -15.08 -3.86
CA ALA A 284 17.52 -15.48 -3.01
C ALA A 284 16.36 -14.48 -3.08
N THR A 285 15.14 -15.00 -3.17
CA THR A 285 13.93 -14.26 -2.89
C THR A 285 13.49 -14.55 -1.46
N PRO A 286 12.91 -13.57 -0.76
CA PRO A 286 12.31 -13.85 0.53
C PRO A 286 11.11 -14.79 0.34
N ASN A 287 11.17 -15.97 0.95
CA ASN A 287 9.96 -16.77 1.18
C ASN A 287 9.17 -16.07 2.31
N ARG A 288 8.00 -15.50 1.96
CA ARG A 288 6.95 -15.01 2.87
C ARG A 288 7.46 -14.32 4.15
N ARG A 289 8.04 -13.13 4.00
CA ARG A 289 8.75 -12.39 5.06
C ARG A 289 7.92 -11.46 5.94
N THR A 290 6.59 -11.45 5.87
CA THR A 290 5.82 -10.83 6.96
C THR A 290 6.07 -11.58 8.27
N GLU A 291 6.39 -12.89 8.21
CA GLU A 291 6.75 -13.71 9.37
C GLU A 291 7.99 -13.20 10.14
N GLU A 292 8.93 -12.44 9.58
CA GLU A 292 10.15 -12.03 10.30
C GLU A 292 9.99 -10.68 11.02
N ILE A 293 9.29 -9.71 10.42
CA ILE A 293 8.87 -8.48 11.11
C ILE A 293 7.78 -8.81 12.14
N GLU A 294 6.85 -9.71 11.80
CA GLU A 294 5.94 -10.29 12.77
C GLU A 294 6.69 -11.05 13.85
N ARG A 295 7.67 -11.92 13.54
CA ARG A 295 8.44 -12.62 14.59
C ARG A 295 9.23 -11.69 15.49
N ASP A 296 9.76 -10.57 15.01
CA ASP A 296 10.51 -9.62 15.87
C ASP A 296 9.58 -8.76 16.74
N LEU A 297 8.29 -8.66 16.38
CA LEU A 297 7.27 -7.95 17.16
C LEU A 297 6.37 -8.89 17.98
N LEU A 298 6.25 -10.16 17.57
CA LEU A 298 5.70 -11.30 18.32
C LEU A 298 6.74 -11.88 19.30
N SER A 299 8.04 -11.64 19.08
CA SER A 299 9.08 -11.96 20.07
C SER A 299 8.99 -11.01 21.27
N LYS A 300 8.44 -9.80 21.06
CA LYS A 300 8.08 -8.90 22.15
C LYS A 300 6.91 -9.48 22.92
N SER A 301 7.02 -9.50 24.24
CA SER A 301 5.95 -9.98 25.10
C SER A 301 4.83 -8.93 25.15
N ILE A 302 3.58 -9.38 25.12
CA ILE A 302 2.46 -8.48 25.43
C ILE A 302 2.60 -8.07 26.91
N PRO A 303 2.60 -6.77 27.25
CA PRO A 303 2.70 -6.37 28.64
C PRO A 303 1.43 -6.79 29.39
N PRO A 304 1.56 -7.23 30.66
CA PRO A 304 0.39 -7.54 31.47
C PRO A 304 -0.45 -6.27 31.69
N ALA A 305 -1.72 -6.46 32.04
CA ALA A 305 -2.61 -5.34 32.36
C ALA A 305 -2.01 -4.45 33.47
N LEU A 306 -1.74 -3.18 33.14
CA LEU A 306 -1.04 -2.25 34.03
C LEU A 306 -2.03 -1.57 34.99
N LYS A 307 -1.57 -1.32 36.22
CA LYS A 307 -2.31 -0.57 37.24
C LYS A 307 -1.76 0.84 37.39
N VAL A 308 -2.60 1.76 37.87
CA VAL A 308 -2.17 3.12 38.21
C VAL A 308 -0.99 3.07 39.19
N GLY A 309 0.07 3.82 38.88
CA GLY A 309 1.31 3.86 39.63
C GLY A 309 2.42 2.94 39.13
N MET A 310 2.09 1.92 38.31
CA MET A 310 3.10 1.03 37.70
C MET A 310 3.96 1.78 36.67
N ILE A 311 5.16 1.27 36.41
CA ILE A 311 6.12 1.85 35.47
C ILE A 311 6.50 0.77 34.45
N LEU A 312 6.37 1.08 33.16
CA LEU A 312 6.82 0.25 32.04
C LEU A 312 7.84 1.06 31.24
N ASP A 313 9.09 0.58 31.12
CA ASP A 313 10.18 1.26 30.41
C ASP A 313 10.35 2.76 30.76
N GLY A 314 10.19 3.10 32.04
CA GLY A 314 10.25 4.48 32.53
C GLY A 314 8.94 5.26 32.44
N TYR A 315 7.93 4.77 31.71
CA TYR A 315 6.60 5.38 31.60
C TYR A 315 5.73 4.99 32.79
N LYS A 316 5.37 5.97 33.62
CA LYS A 316 4.51 5.76 34.80
C LYS A 316 3.04 5.90 34.44
N VAL A 317 2.24 4.89 34.73
CA VAL A 317 0.78 4.90 34.52
C VAL A 317 0.10 5.84 35.51
N LYS A 318 -0.61 6.84 34.99
CA LYS A 318 -1.39 7.83 35.75
C LYS A 318 -2.87 7.53 35.77
N LYS A 319 -3.42 7.06 34.64
CA LYS A 319 -4.84 6.76 34.49
C LYS A 319 -5.03 5.63 33.48
N ILE A 320 -5.99 4.75 33.72
CA ILE A 320 -6.49 3.80 32.72
C ILE A 320 -7.57 4.52 31.93
N ILE A 321 -7.32 4.80 30.65
CA ILE A 321 -8.27 5.51 29.77
C ILE A 321 -9.32 4.53 29.26
N HIS A 322 -8.87 3.38 28.80
CA HIS A 322 -9.73 2.34 28.27
C HIS A 322 -9.11 0.98 28.49
N ALA A 323 -9.92 0.00 28.88
CA ALA A 323 -9.51 -1.39 29.01
C ALA A 323 -10.57 -2.26 28.32
N SER A 324 -10.24 -2.77 27.14
CA SER A 324 -11.11 -3.65 26.36
C SER A 324 -10.52 -5.05 26.29
N ILE A 325 -11.33 -5.99 25.77
CA ILE A 325 -10.85 -7.33 25.45
C ILE A 325 -9.70 -7.32 24.44
N ARG A 326 -9.62 -6.30 23.57
CA ARG A 326 -8.71 -6.21 22.41
C ARG A 326 -7.44 -5.42 22.74
N SER A 327 -7.58 -4.28 23.40
CA SER A 327 -6.48 -3.36 23.73
C SER A 327 -6.68 -2.64 25.05
N HIS A 328 -5.57 -2.21 25.63
CA HIS A 328 -5.51 -1.35 26.81
C HIS A 328 -4.86 -0.01 26.46
N LEU A 329 -5.49 1.08 26.92
CA LEU A 329 -5.02 2.46 26.78
C LEU A 329 -4.74 3.07 28.15
N TYR A 330 -3.52 3.54 28.35
CA TYR A 330 -3.07 4.14 29.60
C TYR A 330 -2.56 5.55 29.37
N LEU A 331 -2.97 6.50 30.20
CA LEU A 331 -2.30 7.80 30.31
C LEU A 331 -1.01 7.60 31.10
N VAL A 332 0.12 7.96 30.50
CA VAL A 332 1.45 7.78 31.08
C VAL A 332 2.25 9.08 31.11
N GLU A 333 3.13 9.20 32.10
CA GLU A 333 4.11 10.29 32.21
C GLU A 333 5.53 9.71 32.14
N HIS A 334 6.43 10.45 31.50
CA HIS A 334 7.86 10.12 31.44
C HIS A 334 8.68 11.33 31.88
N ARG A 335 9.84 11.13 32.50
CA ARG A 335 10.69 12.24 32.96
C ARG A 335 11.21 13.11 31.82
N ASP A 336 11.47 12.49 30.67
CA ASP A 336 12.04 13.17 29.49
C ASP A 336 10.98 13.84 28.61
N HIS A 337 9.69 13.75 28.97
CA HIS A 337 8.61 14.38 28.23
C HIS A 337 7.83 15.33 29.13
N GLN A 338 7.66 16.57 28.65
CA GLN A 338 6.90 17.59 29.38
C GLN A 338 5.39 17.30 29.35
N GLU A 339 4.90 16.69 28.27
CA GLU A 339 3.49 16.38 28.08
C GLU A 339 3.22 14.89 28.35
N PRO A 340 2.05 14.54 28.92
CA PRO A 340 1.64 13.16 29.08
C PRO A 340 1.39 12.49 27.73
N LEU A 341 1.49 11.17 27.71
CA LEU A 341 1.33 10.34 26.52
C LEU A 341 0.27 9.27 26.75
N ILE A 342 -0.20 8.66 25.67
CA ILE A 342 -1.03 7.46 25.72
C ILE A 342 -0.17 6.26 25.37
N LEU A 343 -0.14 5.28 26.26
CA LEU A 343 0.44 3.96 25.98
C LEU A 343 -0.68 3.03 25.54
N LYS A 344 -0.64 2.60 24.28
CA LYS A 344 -1.55 1.59 23.72
C LYS A 344 -0.82 0.25 23.70
N ALA A 345 -1.42 -0.76 24.33
CA ALA A 345 -0.91 -2.12 24.35
C ALA A 345 -2.02 -3.10 23.90
N PRO A 346 -1.69 -4.18 23.17
CA PRO A 346 -2.64 -5.23 22.89
C PRO A 346 -3.01 -5.98 24.17
N SER A 347 -4.14 -6.67 24.15
CA SER A 347 -4.56 -7.57 25.23
C SER A 347 -3.93 -8.96 25.04
N GLU A 348 -3.59 -9.62 26.15
CA GLU A 348 -3.10 -11.02 26.13
C GLU A 348 -4.12 -11.97 25.49
N ASN A 349 -5.41 -11.67 25.57
CA ASN A 349 -6.48 -12.48 24.95
C ASN A 349 -6.38 -12.54 23.41
N PHE A 350 -5.60 -11.65 22.79
CA PHE A 350 -5.39 -11.60 21.35
C PHE A 350 -3.94 -11.92 20.96
N SER A 351 -3.17 -12.58 21.83
CA SER A 351 -1.79 -13.03 21.53
C SER A 351 -1.74 -13.95 20.31
N ASP A 352 -2.80 -14.71 20.08
CA ASP A 352 -2.88 -15.72 19.03
C ASP A 352 -3.58 -15.19 17.76
N ASP A 353 -4.13 -13.96 17.80
CA ASP A 353 -4.76 -13.30 16.65
C ASP A 353 -3.71 -12.53 15.85
N THR A 354 -3.05 -13.23 14.93
CA THR A 354 -2.01 -12.66 14.06
C THR A 354 -2.51 -11.48 13.23
N LEU A 355 -3.77 -11.51 12.77
CA LEU A 355 -4.34 -10.42 11.96
C LEU A 355 -4.49 -9.15 12.79
N TYR A 356 -4.94 -9.28 14.04
CA TYR A 356 -5.00 -8.15 14.96
C TYR A 356 -3.61 -7.59 15.27
N LEU A 357 -2.65 -8.44 15.61
CA LEU A 357 -1.29 -8.01 15.97
C LEU A 357 -0.58 -7.34 14.78
N GLN A 358 -0.76 -7.84 13.56
CA GLN A 358 -0.30 -7.16 12.35
C GLN A 358 -0.92 -5.77 12.22
N GLY A 359 -2.23 -5.63 12.47
CA GLY A 359 -2.90 -4.34 12.45
C GLY A 359 -2.33 -3.36 13.49
N PHE A 360 -2.05 -3.84 14.69
CA PHE A 360 -1.42 -3.07 15.76
C PHE A 360 -0.01 -2.58 15.37
N ILE A 361 0.79 -3.46 14.79
CA ILE A 361 2.14 -3.13 14.29
C ILE A 361 2.06 -2.09 13.16
N ARG A 362 1.10 -2.28 12.25
CA ARG A 362 0.85 -1.38 11.14
C ARG A 362 0.45 0.00 11.62
N GLU A 363 -0.39 0.08 12.64
CA GLU A 363 -0.79 1.34 13.27
C GLU A 363 0.46 2.13 13.70
N ALA A 364 1.33 1.51 14.49
CA ALA A 364 2.59 2.12 14.93
C ALA A 364 3.44 2.58 13.75
N TRP A 365 3.66 1.70 12.77
CA TRP A 365 4.49 2.00 11.60
C TRP A 365 3.97 3.20 10.80
N VAL A 366 2.66 3.30 10.62
CA VAL A 366 1.98 4.40 9.91
C VAL A 366 2.08 5.70 10.71
N GLY A 367 1.76 5.67 12.00
CA GLY A 367 1.71 6.86 12.85
C GLY A 367 3.07 7.51 13.10
N GLU A 368 4.17 6.74 13.03
CA GLU A 368 5.53 7.29 13.09
C GLU A 368 5.92 8.09 11.83
N ARG A 369 5.37 7.69 10.67
CA ARG A 369 5.78 8.19 9.35
C ARG A 369 4.89 9.29 8.82
N ILE A 370 3.68 9.44 9.36
CA ILE A 370 2.77 10.52 8.99
C ILE A 370 2.89 11.67 9.97
N LYS A 371 3.10 12.88 9.43
CA LYS A 371 3.07 14.13 10.19
C LYS A 371 1.98 15.03 9.64
N HIS A 372 0.93 15.26 10.43
CA HIS A 372 -0.19 16.13 10.08
C HIS A 372 -0.93 16.57 11.34
N SER A 373 -1.44 17.80 11.40
CA SER A 373 -2.16 18.31 12.59
C SER A 373 -3.42 17.50 12.91
N ASN A 374 -4.16 17.09 11.86
CA ASN A 374 -5.40 16.31 11.97
C ASN A 374 -5.21 14.78 12.04
N ILE A 375 -4.00 14.30 12.26
CA ILE A 375 -3.71 12.87 12.43
C ILE A 375 -2.97 12.71 13.75
N MET A 376 -3.42 11.79 14.61
CA MET A 376 -2.73 11.51 15.87
C MET A 376 -1.30 11.08 15.59
N ARG A 377 -0.33 11.64 16.31
CA ARG A 377 1.09 11.27 16.18
C ARG A 377 1.45 10.08 17.08
N ILE A 378 2.22 9.14 16.53
CA ILE A 378 2.87 8.06 17.30
C ILE A 378 4.36 8.40 17.48
N LYS A 379 4.90 8.14 18.68
CA LYS A 379 6.30 8.33 19.03
C LYS A 379 7.11 7.05 18.87
N SER A 380 8.33 7.17 18.38
CA SER A 380 9.25 6.06 18.04
C SER A 380 10.12 5.54 19.19
N ASP A 381 9.82 5.89 20.44
CA ASP A 381 10.70 5.65 21.58
C ASP A 381 10.71 4.17 22.07
N THR A 382 10.05 3.24 21.37
CA THR A 382 9.83 1.85 21.84
C THR A 382 10.71 0.79 21.17
N GLN A 383 11.68 1.19 20.32
CA GLN A 383 12.48 0.23 19.54
C GLN A 383 13.26 -0.77 20.40
N ASN A 384 13.77 -0.34 21.56
CA ASN A 384 14.54 -1.20 22.47
C ASN A 384 13.70 -1.92 23.55
N SER A 385 12.38 -1.78 23.53
CA SER A 385 11.51 -2.44 24.50
C SER A 385 11.35 -3.93 24.18
N GLN A 386 11.35 -4.76 25.23
CA GLN A 386 10.96 -6.17 25.18
C GLN A 386 9.44 -6.37 25.12
N PHE A 387 8.66 -5.30 25.31
CA PHE A 387 7.20 -5.34 25.33
C PHE A 387 6.58 -4.76 24.06
N LEU A 388 5.45 -5.32 23.64
CA LEU A 388 4.70 -4.84 22.49
C LEU A 388 3.74 -3.72 22.92
N TYR A 389 4.15 -2.47 22.71
CA TYR A 389 3.28 -1.28 22.83
C TYR A 389 3.77 -0.15 21.92
N HIS A 390 2.92 0.84 21.72
CA HIS A 390 3.32 2.10 21.09
C HIS A 390 2.77 3.29 21.87
N LEU A 391 3.46 4.43 21.72
CA LEU A 391 3.15 5.66 22.44
C LEU A 391 2.50 6.67 21.49
N CYS A 392 1.31 7.13 21.84
CA CYS A 392 0.57 8.14 21.11
C CYS A 392 0.62 9.47 21.85
N GLU A 393 0.47 10.58 21.11
CA GLU A 393 0.17 11.86 21.75
C GLU A 393 -1.13 11.79 22.56
N TYR A 394 -1.17 12.47 23.69
CA TYR A 394 -2.40 12.62 24.47
C TYR A 394 -3.28 13.71 23.86
N ILE A 395 -4.52 13.35 23.53
CA ILE A 395 -5.52 14.30 23.02
C ILE A 395 -6.51 14.57 24.14
N GLU A 396 -6.43 15.78 24.71
CA GLU A 396 -7.38 16.25 25.71
C GLU A 396 -8.65 16.76 25.02
N GLY A 397 -9.69 15.92 25.02
CA GLY A 397 -10.95 16.19 24.33
C GLY A 397 -11.90 15.01 24.41
N GLN A 398 -12.78 14.91 23.42
CA GLN A 398 -13.80 13.87 23.31
C GLN A 398 -13.80 13.25 21.90
N THR A 399 -14.38 12.07 21.77
CA THR A 399 -14.65 11.46 20.46
C THR A 399 -15.75 12.22 19.71
N LEU A 400 -15.81 12.07 18.39
CA LEU A 400 -16.89 12.64 17.59
C LEU A 400 -18.24 12.01 17.96
N SER A 401 -18.23 10.73 18.37
CA SER A 401 -19.40 10.02 18.90
C SER A 401 -19.98 10.73 20.14
N GLU A 402 -19.13 11.04 21.12
CA GLU A 402 -19.52 11.82 22.31
C GLU A 402 -19.95 13.23 21.94
N TRP A 403 -19.23 13.90 21.03
CA TRP A 403 -19.60 15.23 20.56
C TRP A 403 -20.98 15.25 19.89
N MET A 404 -21.31 14.24 19.09
CA MET A 404 -22.63 14.10 18.44
C MET A 404 -23.74 13.84 19.46
N HIS A 405 -23.45 13.13 20.56
CA HIS A 405 -24.39 12.96 21.66
C HIS A 405 -24.70 14.29 22.36
N ASP A 406 -23.67 15.09 22.64
CA ASP A 406 -23.81 16.39 23.28
C ASP A 406 -24.41 17.45 22.33
N ASN A 407 -24.28 17.26 21.02
CA ASN A 407 -24.74 18.18 19.98
C ASN A 407 -25.70 17.46 18.99
N PRO A 408 -26.92 17.10 19.41
CA PRO A 408 -27.85 16.30 18.59
C PRO A 408 -28.46 17.05 17.40
N SER A 409 -28.24 18.36 17.27
CA SER A 409 -28.77 19.17 16.16
C SER A 409 -27.80 20.30 15.80
N PRO A 410 -26.58 19.97 15.33
CA PRO A 410 -25.55 20.96 15.06
C PRO A 410 -25.92 21.80 13.83
N SER A 411 -25.35 23.00 13.75
CA SER A 411 -25.45 23.81 12.54
C SER A 411 -24.65 23.17 11.39
N VAL A 412 -25.07 23.42 10.15
CA VAL A 412 -24.33 22.97 8.97
C VAL A 412 -22.90 23.55 8.96
N GLY A 413 -22.69 24.74 9.54
CA GLY A 413 -21.37 25.36 9.67
C GLY A 413 -20.41 24.57 10.56
N GLU A 414 -20.89 24.09 11.71
CA GLU A 414 -20.10 23.27 12.63
C GLU A 414 -19.70 21.94 12.00
N VAL A 415 -20.66 21.25 11.37
CA VAL A 415 -20.39 19.99 10.65
C VAL A 415 -19.38 20.21 9.53
N ARG A 416 -19.52 21.27 8.73
CA ARG A 416 -18.54 21.61 7.68
C ARG A 416 -17.14 21.81 8.22
N ASN A 417 -16.98 22.49 9.35
CA ASN A 417 -15.67 22.72 9.96
C ASN A 417 -15.01 21.41 10.39
N ILE A 418 -15.77 20.48 10.98
CA ILE A 418 -15.27 19.16 11.36
C ILE A 418 -14.90 18.34 10.12
N ILE A 419 -15.80 18.26 9.14
CA ILE A 419 -15.60 17.51 7.89
C ILE A 419 -14.41 18.04 7.09
N ALA A 420 -14.21 19.36 7.04
CA ALA A 420 -13.06 19.96 6.36
C ALA A 420 -11.72 19.51 6.97
N GLN A 421 -11.66 19.39 8.30
CA GLN A 421 -10.46 18.91 9.01
C GLN A 421 -10.23 17.42 8.77
N ILE A 422 -11.29 16.59 8.77
CA ILE A 422 -11.19 15.16 8.41
C ILE A 422 -10.70 15.01 6.96
N ILE A 423 -11.24 15.79 6.02
CA ILE A 423 -10.79 15.81 4.63
C ILE A 423 -9.31 16.20 4.53
N SER A 424 -8.84 17.14 5.36
CA SER A 424 -7.41 17.50 5.42
C SER A 424 -6.54 16.28 5.75
N ALA A 425 -6.94 15.49 6.76
CA ALA A 425 -6.28 14.24 7.12
C ALA A 425 -6.36 13.19 6.00
N LEU A 426 -7.54 12.90 5.45
CA LEU A 426 -7.75 11.89 4.40
C LEU A 426 -7.03 12.23 3.09
N ARG A 427 -6.85 13.52 2.78
CA ARG A 427 -6.00 13.95 1.66
C ARG A 427 -4.54 13.58 1.89
N THR A 428 -4.06 13.62 3.14
CA THR A 428 -2.72 13.14 3.50
C THR A 428 -2.62 11.64 3.31
N PHE A 429 -3.62 10.86 3.76
CA PHE A 429 -3.71 9.42 3.52
C PHE A 429 -3.63 9.10 2.02
N LYS A 430 -4.49 9.72 1.19
CA LYS A 430 -4.47 9.53 -0.27
C LYS A 430 -3.13 9.91 -0.91
N ARG A 431 -2.49 11.01 -0.48
CA ARG A 431 -1.15 11.38 -0.98
C ARG A 431 -0.10 10.33 -0.63
N GLN A 432 -0.23 9.69 0.53
CA GLN A 432 0.64 8.62 1.00
C GLN A 432 0.23 7.22 0.51
N GLU A 433 -0.80 7.08 -0.34
CA GLU A 433 -1.36 5.79 -0.77
C GLU A 433 -1.81 4.90 0.39
N LEU A 434 -2.45 5.55 1.36
CA LEU A 434 -3.06 4.92 2.51
C LEU A 434 -4.58 5.00 2.39
N VAL A 435 -5.25 3.96 2.85
CA VAL A 435 -6.71 3.90 3.00
C VAL A 435 -7.01 3.61 4.46
N HIS A 436 -7.87 4.42 5.10
CA HIS A 436 -8.19 4.30 6.53
C HIS A 436 -8.99 3.04 6.85
N ARG A 437 -10.02 2.73 6.06
CA ARG A 437 -10.86 1.52 6.10
C ARG A 437 -11.79 1.35 7.30
N ASP A 438 -11.47 1.92 8.46
CA ASP A 438 -12.37 1.95 9.62
C ASP A 438 -12.70 3.38 10.08
N LEU A 439 -13.12 4.24 9.15
CA LEU A 439 -13.52 5.60 9.50
C LEU A 439 -14.92 5.59 10.14
N LYS A 440 -15.01 6.04 11.40
CA LYS A 440 -16.24 6.14 12.20
C LYS A 440 -16.12 7.24 13.25
N PRO A 441 -17.22 7.70 13.87
CA PRO A 441 -17.16 8.74 14.91
C PRO A 441 -16.27 8.40 16.10
N ASP A 442 -16.18 7.12 16.50
CA ASP A 442 -15.32 6.71 17.63
C ASP A 442 -13.81 6.82 17.31
N ASN A 443 -13.44 6.81 16.02
CA ASN A 443 -12.05 6.91 15.56
C ASN A 443 -11.65 8.36 15.21
N ILE A 444 -12.45 9.34 15.64
CA ILE A 444 -12.24 10.76 15.40
C ILE A 444 -12.33 11.47 16.75
N MET A 445 -11.28 12.19 17.15
CA MET A 445 -11.30 13.01 18.37
C MET A 445 -11.37 14.49 18.03
N ILE A 446 -12.03 15.26 18.89
CA ILE A 446 -12.07 16.72 18.88
C ILE A 446 -11.42 17.19 20.19
N ASP A 447 -10.30 17.89 20.08
CA ASP A 447 -9.63 18.45 21.26
C ASP A 447 -10.38 19.66 21.85
N LYS A 448 -9.94 20.13 23.02
CA LYS A 448 -10.52 21.30 23.69
C LYS A 448 -10.48 22.61 22.90
N PHE A 449 -9.70 22.67 21.81
CA PHE A 449 -9.59 23.82 20.92
C PHE A 449 -10.39 23.64 19.62
N GLY A 450 -11.14 22.54 19.48
CA GLY A 450 -11.92 22.22 18.28
C GLY A 450 -11.09 21.63 17.13
N GLN A 451 -9.84 21.22 17.38
CA GLN A 451 -9.03 20.53 16.39
C GLN A 451 -9.44 19.06 16.32
N VAL A 452 -9.80 18.62 15.12
CA VAL A 452 -10.11 17.23 14.82
C VAL A 452 -8.82 16.43 14.61
N LYS A 453 -8.72 15.25 15.19
CA LYS A 453 -7.64 14.29 14.98
C LYS A 453 -8.22 12.91 14.65
N LEU A 454 -7.79 12.33 13.53
CA LEU A 454 -8.02 10.92 13.25
C LEU A 454 -7.14 10.08 14.19
N ILE A 455 -7.77 9.12 14.85
CA ILE A 455 -7.14 8.14 15.73
C ILE A 455 -7.41 6.73 15.18
N ASP A 456 -6.65 5.75 15.68
CA ASP A 456 -6.79 4.33 15.35
C ASP A 456 -6.78 3.98 13.85
N TYR A 457 -5.58 3.73 13.34
CA TYR A 457 -5.34 3.31 11.97
C TYR A 457 -4.83 1.85 11.90
N GLY A 458 -5.25 1.00 12.84
CA GLY A 458 -4.88 -0.42 12.86
C GLY A 458 -5.41 -1.24 11.68
N THR A 459 -6.38 -0.72 10.93
CA THR A 459 -6.95 -1.36 9.73
C THR A 459 -6.44 -0.75 8.42
N VAL A 460 -5.50 0.22 8.49
CA VAL A 460 -5.02 0.93 7.31
C VAL A 460 -4.45 -0.01 6.27
N LEU A 461 -4.78 0.22 5.00
CA LEU A 461 -4.13 -0.43 3.87
C LEU A 461 -2.98 0.45 3.38
N ILE A 462 -1.80 -0.14 3.22
CA ILE A 462 -0.60 0.51 2.70
C ILE A 462 -0.30 -0.08 1.33
N ALA A 463 -0.30 0.74 0.27
CA ALA A 463 -0.06 0.26 -1.09
C ALA A 463 1.27 -0.50 -1.22
N SER A 464 2.35 0.02 -0.64
CA SER A 464 3.68 -0.60 -0.73
C SER A 464 3.79 -1.99 -0.08
N LEU A 465 2.99 -2.30 0.95
CA LEU A 465 2.96 -3.65 1.57
C LEU A 465 2.01 -4.59 0.81
N ASN A 466 0.91 -4.04 0.28
CA ASN A 466 -0.04 -4.81 -0.51
C ASN A 466 0.60 -5.35 -1.80
N GLU A 467 1.45 -4.54 -2.46
CA GLU A 467 2.23 -4.95 -3.63
C GLU A 467 3.16 -6.15 -3.37
N ASN A 468 3.65 -6.28 -2.15
CA ASN A 468 4.62 -7.31 -1.78
C ASN A 468 3.96 -8.66 -1.49
N GLY A 469 2.62 -8.75 -1.52
CA GLY A 469 1.87 -9.90 -0.99
C GLY A 469 2.10 -10.12 0.51
N GLU A 470 2.58 -9.08 1.22
CA GLU A 470 2.94 -9.14 2.63
C GLU A 470 1.73 -8.95 3.56
N THR A 471 0.62 -8.45 3.03
CA THR A 471 -0.65 -8.41 3.77
C THR A 471 -1.29 -9.80 3.72
N LEU A 472 -1.68 -10.36 4.87
CA LEU A 472 -2.52 -11.56 4.89
C LEU A 472 -3.75 -11.35 4.01
N GLN A 473 -4.11 -12.36 3.22
CA GLN A 473 -5.38 -12.35 2.51
C GLN A 473 -6.50 -12.25 3.54
N GLU A 474 -7.21 -11.14 3.49
CA GLU A 474 -8.35 -10.94 4.35
C GLU A 474 -9.49 -11.83 3.89
N THR A 475 -10.01 -12.62 4.81
CA THR A 475 -11.17 -13.49 4.57
C THR A 475 -12.49 -12.81 4.95
N VAL A 476 -12.41 -11.65 5.61
CA VAL A 476 -13.54 -10.89 6.14
C VAL A 476 -13.30 -9.40 5.89
N PRO A 477 -14.33 -8.64 5.48
CA PRO A 477 -14.21 -7.20 5.28
C PRO A 477 -13.84 -6.47 6.58
N GLN A 478 -12.84 -5.58 6.50
CA GLN A 478 -12.46 -4.69 7.60
C GLN A 478 -13.26 -3.39 7.55
N GLY A 479 -13.75 -2.96 8.71
CA GLY A 479 -14.49 -1.71 8.88
C GLY A 479 -15.74 -1.89 9.73
N SER A 480 -16.23 -0.79 10.27
CA SER A 480 -17.42 -0.79 11.11
C SER A 480 -18.70 -0.88 10.26
N LEU A 481 -19.57 -1.84 10.59
CA LEU A 481 -20.67 -2.32 9.74
C LEU A 481 -21.60 -1.22 9.17
N ASN A 482 -21.83 -0.13 9.92
CA ASN A 482 -22.71 0.96 9.48
C ASN A 482 -21.99 2.05 8.64
N TYR A 483 -20.67 2.04 8.60
CA TYR A 483 -19.84 3.04 7.90
C TYR A 483 -19.03 2.45 6.75
N ILE A 484 -18.90 1.13 6.70
CA ILE A 484 -18.15 0.40 5.68
C ILE A 484 -18.77 0.61 4.29
N ALA A 485 -17.90 0.79 3.30
CA ALA A 485 -18.34 0.98 1.92
C ALA A 485 -18.83 -0.33 1.30
N PRO A 486 -19.84 -0.30 0.39
CA PRO A 486 -20.40 -1.48 -0.23
C PRO A 486 -19.38 -2.35 -0.96
N GLU A 487 -18.44 -1.74 -1.70
CA GLU A 487 -17.39 -2.46 -2.43
C GLU A 487 -16.41 -3.20 -1.49
N THR A 488 -16.25 -2.73 -0.25
CA THR A 488 -15.43 -3.40 0.75
C THR A 488 -16.14 -4.62 1.30
N LEU A 489 -17.46 -4.56 1.51
CA LEU A 489 -18.26 -5.71 1.92
C LEU A 489 -18.41 -6.76 0.81
N LEU A 490 -18.63 -6.33 -0.43
CA LEU A 490 -18.94 -7.20 -1.56
C LEU A 490 -17.68 -7.80 -2.19
N ASP A 491 -16.67 -6.96 -2.43
CA ASP A 491 -15.51 -7.32 -3.25
C ASP A 491 -14.20 -7.41 -2.43
N LEU A 492 -14.26 -7.18 -1.10
CA LEU A 492 -13.09 -7.05 -0.23
C LEU A 492 -12.08 -5.98 -0.72
N THR A 493 -12.57 -5.01 -1.49
CA THR A 493 -11.75 -3.91 -2.02
C THR A 493 -11.94 -2.64 -1.21
N ALA A 494 -10.85 -1.95 -0.91
CA ALA A 494 -10.89 -0.66 -0.25
C ALA A 494 -9.97 0.33 -0.93
N THR A 495 -10.49 1.52 -1.21
CA THR A 495 -9.74 2.62 -1.84
C THR A 495 -10.02 3.92 -1.09
N SER A 496 -9.38 5.03 -1.51
CA SER A 496 -9.74 6.35 -0.97
C SER A 496 -11.22 6.72 -1.18
N LEU A 497 -11.90 6.08 -2.14
CA LEU A 497 -13.35 6.28 -2.36
C LEU A 497 -14.21 5.57 -1.32
N SER A 498 -13.67 4.52 -0.69
CA SER A 498 -14.30 3.82 0.42
C SER A 498 -14.26 4.69 1.68
N ASP A 499 -13.12 5.33 1.97
CA ASP A 499 -13.02 6.33 3.04
C ASP A 499 -13.93 7.55 2.80
N LEU A 500 -14.08 7.96 1.53
CA LEU A 500 -15.00 9.03 1.15
C LEU A 500 -16.47 8.65 1.46
N PHE A 501 -16.86 7.41 1.16
CA PHE A 501 -18.20 6.91 1.51
C PHE A 501 -18.43 6.97 3.02
N SER A 502 -17.49 6.43 3.82
CA SER A 502 -17.59 6.47 5.29
C SER A 502 -17.68 7.91 5.82
N LEU A 503 -16.91 8.84 5.24
CA LEU A 503 -17.00 10.27 5.56
C LEU A 503 -18.39 10.86 5.23
N GLY A 504 -18.97 10.48 4.09
CA GLY A 504 -20.32 10.88 3.71
C GLY A 504 -21.37 10.38 4.70
N VAL A 505 -21.25 9.13 5.16
CA VAL A 505 -22.11 8.54 6.19
C VAL A 505 -21.98 9.32 7.51
N ILE A 506 -20.76 9.60 7.95
CA ILE A 506 -20.51 10.40 9.17
C ILE A 506 -21.11 11.80 9.02
N CYS A 507 -20.93 12.46 7.88
CA CYS A 507 -21.50 13.79 7.65
C CYS A 507 -23.03 13.79 7.72
N PHE A 508 -23.68 12.76 7.17
CA PHE A 508 -25.13 12.59 7.23
C PHE A 508 -25.59 12.38 8.69
N GLU A 509 -24.90 11.51 9.42
CA GLU A 509 -25.23 11.18 10.80
C GLU A 509 -25.03 12.38 11.73
N MET A 510 -23.93 13.13 11.59
CA MET A 510 -23.72 14.37 12.34
C MET A 510 -24.85 15.38 12.14
N LEU A 511 -25.42 15.47 10.94
CA LEU A 511 -26.49 16.43 10.65
C LEU A 511 -27.86 15.99 11.15
N THR A 512 -28.09 14.69 11.36
CA THR A 512 -29.45 14.13 11.55
C THR A 512 -29.61 13.22 12.77
N GLY A 513 -28.53 12.67 13.31
CA GLY A 513 -28.55 11.56 14.26
C GLY A 513 -28.95 10.21 13.64
N GLU A 514 -29.15 10.15 12.32
CA GLU A 514 -29.66 8.99 11.59
C GLU A 514 -28.66 8.53 10.52
N LEU A 515 -28.82 7.31 10.01
CA LEU A 515 -27.97 6.79 8.93
C LEU A 515 -28.62 6.96 7.54
N PRO A 516 -27.82 7.21 6.48
CA PRO A 516 -28.31 7.37 5.10
C PRO A 516 -28.88 6.07 4.53
N PHE A 517 -28.52 4.92 5.12
CA PHE A 517 -29.01 3.59 4.78
C PHE A 517 -29.61 2.92 6.00
N LYS A 518 -30.38 1.85 5.78
CA LYS A 518 -30.91 1.06 6.90
C LYS A 518 -29.74 0.47 7.71
N PRO A 519 -29.74 0.61 9.05
CA PRO A 519 -28.71 0.01 9.89
C PRO A 519 -28.62 -1.49 9.65
N MET A 520 -27.39 -1.98 9.48
CA MET A 520 -27.16 -3.41 9.34
C MET A 520 -27.08 -4.08 10.71
N LYS A 521 -27.61 -5.31 10.81
CA LYS A 521 -27.54 -6.10 12.04
C LYS A 521 -26.40 -7.11 11.94
N THR A 522 -25.58 -7.21 12.98
CA THR A 522 -24.38 -8.06 13.06
C THR A 522 -24.64 -9.55 12.80
N THR A 523 -25.86 -10.03 12.98
CA THR A 523 -26.23 -11.43 12.77
C THR A 523 -26.63 -11.77 11.33
N THR A 524 -26.77 -10.80 10.43
CA THR A 524 -27.28 -11.05 9.08
C THR A 524 -26.76 -10.01 8.08
N ILE A 525 -25.57 -10.23 7.52
CA ILE A 525 -25.13 -9.51 6.32
C ILE A 525 -25.88 -10.12 5.14
N THR A 526 -27.04 -9.57 4.79
CA THR A 526 -27.88 -10.03 3.66
C THR A 526 -27.60 -9.30 2.37
N GLN A 527 -26.79 -8.25 2.40
CA GLN A 527 -26.52 -7.42 1.24
C GLN A 527 -25.57 -8.16 0.30
N THR A 528 -26.06 -8.46 -0.90
CA THR A 528 -25.29 -9.16 -1.94
C THR A 528 -25.09 -8.29 -3.18
N SER A 529 -25.71 -7.11 -3.22
CA SER A 529 -25.68 -6.22 -4.39
C SER A 529 -25.67 -4.75 -3.98
N TYR A 530 -25.09 -3.92 -4.84
CA TYR A 530 -25.18 -2.45 -4.73
C TYR A 530 -26.63 -1.94 -4.69
N SER A 531 -27.60 -2.67 -5.27
CA SER A 531 -29.02 -2.30 -5.27
C SER A 531 -29.66 -2.29 -3.88
N ASP A 532 -29.05 -2.97 -2.91
CA ASP A 532 -29.57 -3.08 -1.54
C ASP A 532 -29.35 -1.78 -0.74
N TRP A 533 -28.51 -0.88 -1.27
CA TRP A 533 -28.13 0.38 -0.66
C TRP A 533 -29.01 1.54 -1.14
N GLN A 534 -30.22 1.59 -0.59
CA GLN A 534 -31.18 2.65 -0.91
C GLN A 534 -30.96 3.89 -0.05
N TYR A 535 -30.46 4.96 -0.65
CA TYR A 535 -30.22 6.23 0.02
C TYR A 535 -31.53 6.87 0.50
N ARG A 536 -31.57 7.24 1.79
CA ARG A 536 -32.65 8.01 2.41
C ARG A 536 -32.27 9.49 2.35
N SER A 537 -33.11 10.31 1.72
CA SER A 537 -32.86 11.75 1.62
C SER A 537 -32.74 12.37 3.01
N ILE A 538 -31.71 13.20 3.22
CA ILE A 538 -31.48 13.90 4.49
C ILE A 538 -32.66 14.80 4.84
N ARG A 539 -33.39 15.28 3.82
CA ARG A 539 -34.57 16.14 3.97
C ARG A 539 -35.77 15.42 4.57
N GLN A 540 -35.74 14.09 4.68
CA GLN A 540 -36.73 13.32 5.46
C GLN A 540 -36.55 13.54 6.97
N PHE A 541 -35.33 13.86 7.43
CA PHE A 541 -34.97 14.07 8.83
C PHE A 541 -34.78 15.54 9.18
N ARG A 542 -34.18 16.33 8.27
CA ARG A 542 -34.04 17.80 8.35
C ARG A 542 -34.58 18.49 7.09
N PRO A 543 -35.89 18.79 7.02
CA PRO A 543 -36.52 19.37 5.82
C PRO A 543 -35.97 20.74 5.41
N GLU A 544 -35.41 21.49 6.35
CA GLU A 544 -34.80 22.81 6.13
C GLU A 544 -33.46 22.75 5.39
N ILE A 545 -32.83 21.57 5.31
CA ILE A 545 -31.60 21.39 4.55
C ILE A 545 -31.88 21.61 3.05
N PRO A 546 -31.07 22.46 2.38
CA PRO A 546 -31.21 22.69 0.95
C PRO A 546 -31.03 21.42 0.13
N LEU A 547 -31.80 21.30 -0.96
CA LEU A 547 -31.74 20.15 -1.87
C LEU A 547 -30.32 19.87 -2.40
N TRP A 548 -29.55 20.91 -2.70
CA TRP A 548 -28.19 20.72 -3.22
C TRP A 548 -27.30 19.97 -2.22
N LEU A 549 -27.47 20.18 -0.92
CA LEU A 549 -26.67 19.52 0.11
C LEU A 549 -27.06 18.04 0.23
N ASP A 550 -28.35 17.73 0.11
CA ASP A 550 -28.85 16.35 0.03
C ASP A 550 -28.27 15.61 -1.19
N LEU A 551 -28.21 16.27 -2.34
CA LEU A 551 -27.62 15.69 -3.55
C LEU A 551 -26.12 15.44 -3.39
N SER A 552 -25.39 16.35 -2.73
CA SER A 552 -23.97 16.15 -2.42
C SER A 552 -23.73 14.96 -1.51
N LEU A 553 -24.55 14.78 -0.47
CA LEU A 553 -24.47 13.60 0.41
C LEU A 553 -24.83 12.32 -0.35
N LYS A 554 -25.91 12.34 -1.14
CA LYS A 554 -26.33 11.22 -1.99
C LYS A 554 -25.21 10.76 -2.93
N GLN A 555 -24.52 11.71 -3.57
CA GLN A 555 -23.39 11.41 -4.45
C GLN A 555 -22.19 10.89 -3.68
N CYS A 556 -21.85 11.49 -2.53
CA CYS A 556 -20.74 11.07 -1.68
C CYS A 556 -20.93 9.63 -1.18
N THR A 557 -22.15 9.27 -0.77
CA THR A 557 -22.51 7.94 -0.29
C THR A 557 -23.05 7.04 -1.39
N HIS A 558 -22.79 7.30 -2.68
CA HIS A 558 -23.34 6.46 -3.73
C HIS A 558 -22.82 5.02 -3.61
N ALA A 559 -23.67 4.00 -3.84
CA ALA A 559 -23.25 2.61 -3.63
C ALA A 559 -22.12 2.19 -4.57
N ASP A 560 -22.25 2.47 -5.87
CA ASP A 560 -21.18 2.31 -6.86
C ASP A 560 -20.10 3.40 -6.66
N PRO A 561 -18.83 3.04 -6.40
CA PRO A 561 -17.74 4.00 -6.23
C PRO A 561 -17.46 4.87 -7.46
N LYS A 562 -17.79 4.41 -8.68
CA LYS A 562 -17.58 5.19 -9.92
C LYS A 562 -18.48 6.42 -10.01
N LEU A 563 -19.61 6.38 -9.31
CA LEU A 563 -20.59 7.47 -9.28
C LEU A 563 -20.37 8.42 -8.10
N ARG A 564 -19.38 8.15 -7.23
CA ARG A 564 -18.94 9.07 -6.17
C ARG A 564 -18.02 10.15 -6.71
N TYR A 565 -17.75 11.17 -5.89
CA TYR A 565 -16.68 12.14 -6.14
C TYR A 565 -15.33 11.43 -6.27
N GLN A 566 -14.48 11.89 -7.19
CA GLN A 566 -13.17 11.30 -7.43
C GLN A 566 -12.08 11.93 -6.55
N ALA A 567 -12.38 13.08 -5.94
CA ALA A 567 -11.51 13.75 -4.99
C ALA A 567 -12.27 14.28 -3.76
N PHE A 568 -11.64 14.17 -2.58
CA PHE A 568 -12.18 14.77 -1.35
C PHE A 568 -12.43 16.28 -1.46
N SER A 569 -11.67 16.98 -2.30
CA SER A 569 -11.85 18.41 -2.55
C SER A 569 -13.14 18.74 -3.30
N GLU A 570 -13.63 17.83 -4.14
CA GLU A 570 -14.92 18.01 -4.83
C GLU A 570 -16.05 17.93 -3.83
N PHE A 571 -16.06 16.90 -2.97
CA PHE A 571 -17.03 16.80 -1.88
C PHE A 571 -16.97 18.01 -0.93
N ALA A 572 -15.78 18.46 -0.54
CA ALA A 572 -15.62 19.66 0.29
C ALA A 572 -16.18 20.93 -0.39
N ALA A 573 -15.99 21.07 -1.70
CA ALA A 573 -16.49 22.22 -2.45
C ALA A 573 -18.02 22.19 -2.51
N ASP A 574 -18.60 21.06 -2.87
CA ASP A 574 -20.06 20.86 -2.97
C ASP A 574 -20.76 20.94 -1.61
N LEU A 575 -20.06 20.60 -0.51
CA LEU A 575 -20.60 20.80 0.84
C LEU A 575 -20.71 22.29 1.19
N ASN A 576 -19.84 23.14 0.65
CA ASN A 576 -19.76 24.58 0.95
C ASN A 576 -20.53 25.46 -0.05
N LYS A 577 -20.67 25.01 -1.30
CA LYS A 577 -21.24 25.80 -2.39
C LYS A 577 -22.35 25.02 -3.10
N PRO A 578 -23.49 25.66 -3.42
CA PRO A 578 -24.55 25.01 -4.16
C PRO A 578 -24.09 24.58 -5.56
N ASN A 579 -24.25 23.29 -5.88
CA ASN A 579 -24.08 22.78 -7.24
C ASN A 579 -25.39 22.99 -8.03
N VAL A 580 -25.48 24.12 -8.73
CA VAL A 580 -26.70 24.53 -9.46
C VAL A 580 -27.04 23.54 -10.57
N VAL A 581 -26.03 23.00 -11.26
CA VAL A 581 -26.20 22.03 -12.36
C VAL A 581 -26.87 20.76 -11.86
N ALA A 582 -26.35 20.18 -10.77
CA ALA A 582 -26.93 18.98 -10.16
C ALA A 582 -28.40 19.19 -9.73
N VAL A 583 -28.73 20.38 -9.22
CA VAL A 583 -30.10 20.74 -8.86
C VAL A 583 -31.02 20.82 -10.08
N GLU A 584 -30.54 21.41 -11.18
CA GLU A 584 -31.31 21.51 -12.42
C GLU A 584 -31.52 20.15 -13.07
N GLU A 585 -30.50 19.31 -13.12
CA GLU A 585 -30.60 17.93 -13.61
C GLU A 585 -31.59 17.11 -12.79
N TYR A 586 -31.51 17.19 -11.45
CA TYR A 586 -32.48 16.54 -10.58
C TYR A 586 -33.92 17.03 -10.84
N LYS A 587 -34.11 18.33 -11.13
CA LYS A 587 -35.44 18.88 -11.44
C LYS A 587 -36.01 18.38 -12.77
N LYS A 588 -35.16 18.02 -13.74
CA LYS A 588 -35.56 17.51 -15.06
C LYS A 588 -35.93 16.01 -15.04
N GLN A 589 -35.54 15.27 -14.00
CA GLN A 589 -35.85 13.84 -13.88
C GLN A 589 -37.37 13.59 -13.78
N PRO A 590 -37.88 12.49 -14.37
CA PRO A 590 -39.28 12.06 -14.22
C PRO A 590 -39.70 11.91 -12.76
N LEU A 591 -40.99 12.10 -12.47
CA LEU A 591 -41.51 12.00 -11.10
C LEU A 591 -41.31 10.59 -10.50
N ILE A 592 -41.34 9.54 -11.33
CA ILE A 592 -41.06 8.16 -10.91
C ILE A 592 -39.64 7.98 -10.36
N GLU A 593 -38.66 8.75 -10.87
CA GLU A 593 -37.27 8.70 -10.40
C GLU A 593 -37.06 9.61 -9.17
N ARG A 594 -37.73 10.77 -9.13
CA ARG A 594 -37.58 11.76 -8.06
C ARG A 594 -38.36 11.41 -6.80
N ASN A 595 -39.58 10.88 -6.97
CA ASN A 595 -40.46 10.48 -5.89
C ASN A 595 -41.37 9.33 -6.36
N PRO A 596 -40.86 8.08 -6.38
CA PRO A 596 -41.62 6.93 -6.86
C PRO A 596 -42.92 6.73 -6.06
N VAL A 597 -42.92 7.02 -4.76
CA VAL A 597 -44.11 6.89 -3.91
C VAL A 597 -45.20 7.86 -4.34
N GLN A 598 -44.88 9.15 -4.52
CA GLN A 598 -45.87 10.13 -5.00
C GLN A 598 -46.36 9.81 -6.42
N PHE A 599 -45.48 9.31 -7.29
CA PHE A 599 -45.86 8.87 -8.61
C PHE A 599 -46.90 7.73 -8.56
N TRP A 600 -46.64 6.70 -7.75
CA TRP A 600 -47.56 5.58 -7.57
C TRP A 600 -48.86 6.00 -6.87
N GLN A 601 -48.80 6.90 -5.88
CA GLN A 601 -50.00 7.48 -5.27
C GLN A 601 -50.85 8.23 -6.31
N GLY A 602 -50.22 8.99 -7.21
CA GLY A 602 -50.91 9.69 -8.30
C GLY A 602 -51.55 8.72 -9.29
N ILE A 603 -50.84 7.67 -9.69
CA ILE A 603 -51.40 6.61 -10.55
C ILE A 603 -52.58 5.93 -9.85
N SER A 604 -52.43 5.52 -8.59
CA SER A 604 -53.49 4.89 -7.82
C SER A 604 -54.72 5.78 -7.68
N ALA A 605 -54.53 7.09 -7.46
CA ALA A 605 -55.63 8.04 -7.40
C ALA A 605 -56.34 8.19 -8.76
N LEU A 606 -55.60 8.27 -9.87
CA LEU A 606 -56.16 8.31 -11.22
C LEU A 606 -56.94 7.02 -11.56
N LEU A 607 -56.39 5.86 -11.22
CA LEU A 607 -57.06 4.57 -11.41
C LEU A 607 -58.32 4.47 -10.55
N PHE A 608 -58.29 4.98 -9.33
CA PHE A 608 -59.47 5.04 -8.45
C PHE A 608 -60.57 5.94 -9.04
N ILE A 609 -60.22 7.11 -9.57
CA ILE A 609 -61.18 7.99 -10.25
C ILE A 609 -61.76 7.32 -11.50
N ALA A 610 -60.92 6.68 -12.32
CA ALA A 610 -61.38 5.95 -13.50
C ALA A 610 -62.35 4.81 -13.14
N LEU A 611 -62.08 4.09 -12.05
CA LEU A 611 -62.96 3.05 -11.53
C LEU A 611 -64.32 3.62 -11.10
N LEU A 612 -64.32 4.76 -10.39
CA LEU A 612 -65.57 5.43 -10.02
C LEU A 612 -66.37 5.86 -11.25
N ILE A 613 -65.74 6.47 -12.25
CA ILE A 613 -66.41 6.88 -13.50
C ILE A 613 -67.02 5.66 -14.22
N SER A 614 -66.32 4.52 -14.23
CA SER A 614 -66.84 3.28 -14.84
C SER A 614 -67.97 2.61 -14.05
N LEU A 615 -68.14 2.95 -12.77
CA LEU A 615 -69.22 2.42 -11.92
C LEU A 615 -70.48 3.28 -12.00
N PHE A 616 -70.33 4.57 -12.34
CA PHE A 616 -71.43 5.55 -12.40
C PHE A 616 -71.88 5.92 -13.82
N ASN A 617 -71.15 5.47 -14.85
CA ASN A 617 -71.63 5.34 -16.23
C ASN A 617 -72.06 3.90 -16.48
#